data_AF-A0A6H1ZSM1-F1
#
_entry.id   AF-A0A6H1ZSM1-F1
#
_cell.length_a   1.000
_cell.length_b   1.000
_cell.length_c   1.000
_cell.angle_alpha   90.00
_cell.angle_beta   90.00
_cell.angle_gamma   90.00
#
_symmetry.space_group_name_H-M   'P 1'
#
loop_
_entity.id
_entity.type
_entity.pdbx_description
1 polymer ?
#
loop_
_entity_poly.entity_id
_entity_poly.type
_entity_poly.pdbx_seq_one_letter_code
_entity_poly.pdbx_strand_id
1 'polypeptide(L)'
;MIKVYILLVQRIDNTDAVVGIEHIHHAFLTYGAGKATLVQDTTPEEDTALSALAIEVRDPTPEEIAALEALPEPMPPTEDELRVRKLLATSPAVITQPEIWELLRIFGRKLGY
;
A
#
# COMPACT_ATOMS: atom_id res chain seq x y z
N MET A 1 -7.69 -12.33 3.21
CA MET A 1 -7.97 -12.64 4.63
C MET A 1 -7.72 -11.40 5.48
N ILE A 2 -8.68 -10.98 6.29
CA ILE A 2 -8.51 -9.83 7.18
C ILE A 2 -7.65 -10.25 8.37
N LYS A 3 -6.55 -9.54 8.60
CA LYS A 3 -5.62 -9.77 9.71
C LYS A 3 -5.20 -8.47 10.35
N VAL A 4 -4.73 -8.56 11.60
CA VAL A 4 -4.16 -7.45 12.33
C VAL A 4 -2.67 -7.67 12.55
N TYR A 5 -1.86 -6.72 12.10
CA TYR A 5 -0.42 -6.74 12.20
C TYR A 5 0.04 -5.61 13.12
N ILE A 6 0.82 -5.93 14.15
CA ILE A 6 1.45 -4.94 15.02
C ILE A 6 2.86 -4.69 14.50
N LEU A 7 3.06 -3.55 13.86
CA LEU A 7 4.31 -3.15 13.23
C LEU A 7 5.09 -2.20 14.14
N LEU A 8 6.42 -2.27 14.06
CA LEU A 8 7.30 -1.35 14.79
C LEU A 8 7.38 -0.02 14.03
N VAL A 9 7.22 1.09 14.75
CA VAL A 9 7.33 2.43 14.19
C VAL A 9 8.71 3.00 14.51
N GLN A 10 9.43 3.41 13.48
CA GLN A 10 10.68 4.14 13.63
C GLN A 10 10.44 5.62 13.36
N ARG A 11 10.93 6.49 14.25
CA ARG A 11 10.86 7.93 14.05
C ARG A 11 12.10 8.40 13.29
N ILE A 12 11.90 8.87 12.07
CA ILE A 12 12.95 9.40 11.19
C ILE A 12 12.56 10.83 10.84
N ASP A 13 13.40 11.80 11.19
CA ASP A 13 13.17 13.22 10.89
C ASP A 13 11.78 13.74 11.29
N ASN A 14 11.34 13.40 12.51
CA ASN A 14 9.99 13.70 13.03
C ASN A 14 8.82 13.07 12.27
N THR A 15 9.08 12.13 11.38
CA THR A 15 8.07 11.33 10.70
C THR A 15 8.09 9.91 11.25
N ASP A 16 6.91 9.38 11.58
CA ASP A 16 6.74 8.00 11.99
C ASP A 16 6.70 7.12 10.73
N ALA A 17 7.70 6.26 10.57
CA ALA A 17 7.86 5.36 9.44
C ALA A 17 7.63 3.91 9.87
N VAL A 18 6.92 3.17 9.01
CA VAL A 18 6.67 1.74 9.15
C VAL A 18 7.37 1.02 8.00
N VAL A 19 8.03 -0.09 8.27
CA VAL A 19 8.69 -0.91 7.23
C VAL A 19 7.65 -1.74 6.50
N GLY A 20 7.79 -1.93 5.18
CA GLY A 20 6.90 -2.75 4.37
C GLY A 20 5.67 -2.01 3.80
N ILE A 21 5.77 -0.69 3.58
CA ILE A 21 4.67 0.14 3.07
C ILE A 21 4.12 -0.33 1.72
N GLU A 22 4.96 -1.01 0.94
CA GLU A 22 4.63 -1.54 -0.39
C GLU A 22 3.52 -2.60 -0.36
N HIS A 23 3.32 -3.24 0.80
CA HIS A 23 2.26 -4.23 1.02
C HIS A 23 1.01 -3.63 1.68
N ILE A 24 1.06 -2.35 2.06
CA ILE A 24 -0.04 -1.68 2.75
C ILE A 24 -0.99 -1.06 1.72
N HIS A 25 -2.21 -1.58 1.63
CA HIS A 25 -3.26 -1.04 0.77
C HIS A 25 -4.63 -1.28 1.37
N HIS A 26 -5.57 -0.36 1.10
CA HIS A 26 -6.94 -0.41 1.62
C HIS A 26 -7.01 -0.90 3.08
N ALA A 27 -6.30 -0.18 3.95
CA ALA A 27 -6.05 -0.61 5.31
C ALA A 27 -6.33 0.52 6.29
N PHE A 28 -6.63 0.14 7.53
CA PHE A 28 -6.73 1.06 8.65
C PHE A 28 -5.48 0.94 9.53
N LEU A 29 -4.87 2.09 9.83
CA LEU A 29 -3.65 2.20 10.64
C LEU A 29 -3.92 3.05 11.88
N THR A 30 -3.58 2.51 13.05
CA THR A 30 -3.58 3.27 14.31
C THR A 30 -2.18 3.29 14.91
N TYR A 31 -1.77 4.47 15.37
CA TYR A 31 -0.46 4.68 15.98
C TYR A 31 -0.58 4.70 17.50
N GLY A 32 0.29 3.95 18.17
CA GLY A 32 0.50 3.93 19.61
C GLY A 32 1.97 4.20 19.96
N ALA A 33 2.33 4.05 21.23
CA ALA A 33 3.69 4.30 21.71
C ALA A 33 4.75 3.38 21.04
N GLY A 34 5.31 3.83 19.91
CA GLY A 34 6.34 3.13 19.13
C GLY A 34 5.82 1.97 18.27
N LYS A 35 4.50 1.84 18.10
CA LYS A 35 3.86 0.75 17.36
C LYS A 35 2.74 1.26 16.46
N ALA A 36 2.55 0.59 15.34
CA ALA A 36 1.43 0.80 14.43
C ALA A 36 0.62 -0.49 14.35
N THR A 37 -0.69 -0.40 14.58
CA THR A 37 -1.61 -1.51 14.37
C THR A 37 -2.22 -1.34 12.98
N LEU A 38 -1.91 -2.28 12.10
CA LEU A 38 -2.40 -2.35 10.72
C LEU A 38 -3.50 -3.40 10.63
N VAL A 39 -4.70 -2.99 10.20
CA VAL A 39 -5.81 -3.89 9.87
C VAL A 39 -6.02 -3.84 8.37
N GLN A 40 -5.90 -4.99 7.71
CA GLN A 40 -5.96 -5.07 6.24
C GLN A 40 -6.49 -6.42 5.77
N ASP A 41 -7.20 -6.42 4.64
CA ASP A 41 -7.46 -7.63 3.87
C ASP A 41 -6.25 -7.99 3.01
N THR A 42 -5.62 -9.11 3.34
CA THR A 42 -4.32 -9.53 2.79
C THR A 42 -4.44 -10.79 1.96
N THR A 43 -3.66 -10.87 0.88
CA THR A 43 -3.39 -12.10 0.14
C THR A 43 -2.39 -12.99 0.92
N PRO A 44 -2.26 -14.30 0.60
CA PRO A 44 -1.28 -15.16 1.28
C PRO A 44 0.17 -14.67 1.15
N GLU A 45 0.50 -14.03 0.03
CA GLU A 45 1.83 -13.46 -0.24
C GLU A 45 2.09 -12.24 0.66
N GLU A 46 1.12 -11.33 0.75
CA GLU A 46 1.18 -10.16 1.63
C GLU A 46 1.19 -10.54 3.11
N ASP A 47 0.40 -11.53 3.51
CA ASP A 47 0.41 -12.06 4.88
C ASP A 47 1.79 -12.58 5.25
N THR A 48 2.46 -13.29 4.34
CA THR A 48 3.83 -13.80 4.57
C THR A 48 4.82 -12.64 4.75
N ALA A 49 4.75 -11.63 3.90
CA ALA A 49 5.65 -10.47 3.95
C ALA A 49 5.42 -9.61 5.21
N LEU A 50 4.16 -9.27 5.51
CA LEU A 50 3.79 -8.47 6.67
C LEU A 50 4.02 -9.19 7.98
N SER A 51 3.74 -10.51 8.05
CA SER A 51 4.02 -11.32 9.24
C SER A 51 5.52 -11.38 9.56
N ALA A 52 6.40 -11.33 8.55
CA ALA A 52 7.85 -11.30 8.78
C ALA A 52 8.33 -9.96 9.39
N LEU A 53 7.59 -8.87 9.17
CA LEU A 53 7.89 -7.54 9.68
C LEU A 53 7.16 -7.21 10.99
N ALA A 54 6.04 -7.89 11.24
CA ALA A 54 5.21 -7.68 12.41
C ALA A 54 5.86 -8.23 13.68
N ILE A 55 5.70 -7.48 14.77
CA ILE A 55 6.00 -7.92 16.13
C ILE A 55 5.02 -9.03 16.52
N GLU A 56 3.76 -8.86 16.13
CA GLU A 56 2.65 -9.73 16.48
C GLU A 56 1.61 -9.72 15.37
N VAL A 57 1.02 -10.88 15.11
CA VAL A 57 -0.10 -11.05 14.18
C VAL A 57 -1.23 -11.72 14.95
N ARG A 58 -2.44 -11.17 14.83
CA ARG A 58 -3.64 -11.71 15.48
C ARG A 58 -4.86 -11.61 14.59
N ASP A 59 -5.90 -12.33 14.99
CA ASP A 59 -7.21 -12.22 14.37
C ASP A 59 -7.87 -10.86 14.69
N PRO A 60 -8.63 -10.29 13.74
CA PRO A 60 -9.33 -9.04 13.94
C PRO A 60 -10.55 -9.21 14.85
N THR A 61 -10.84 -8.16 15.61
CA THR A 61 -12.10 -8.05 16.36
C THR A 61 -13.24 -7.63 15.43
N PRO A 62 -14.52 -7.88 15.79
CA PRO A 62 -15.66 -7.44 14.97
C PRO A 62 -15.70 -5.93 14.71
N GLU A 63 -15.24 -5.13 15.68
CA GLU A 63 -15.17 -3.67 15.54
C GLU A 63 -14.13 -3.25 14.50
N GLU A 64 -12.98 -3.95 14.44
CA GLU A 64 -11.94 -3.68 13.45
C GLU A 64 -12.35 -4.10 12.04
N ILE A 65 -13.10 -5.20 11.92
CA ILE A 65 -13.70 -5.60 10.63
C ILE A 65 -14.69 -4.53 10.17
N ALA A 66 -15.61 -4.11 11.05
CA ALA A 66 -16.58 -3.07 10.72
C ALA A 66 -15.91 -1.73 10.36
N ALA A 67 -14.80 -1.38 11.02
CA ALA A 67 -14.02 -0.20 10.70
C ALA A 67 -13.35 -0.29 9.31
N LEU A 68 -12.85 -1.48 8.94
CA LEU A 68 -12.28 -1.72 7.61
C LEU A 68 -13.36 -1.65 6.52
N GLU A 69 -14.51 -2.30 6.73
CA GLU A 69 -15.64 -2.29 5.79
C GLU A 69 -16.29 -0.92 5.64
N ALA A 70 -16.18 -0.07 6.67
CA ALA A 70 -16.64 1.32 6.62
C ALA A 70 -15.71 2.24 5.82
N LEU A 71 -14.50 1.78 5.43
CA LEU A 71 -13.64 2.56 4.56
C LEU A 71 -14.29 2.68 3.17
N PRO A 72 -14.21 3.86 2.53
CA PRO A 72 -14.68 3.99 1.17
C PRO A 72 -13.91 3.01 0.27
N GLU A 73 -14.62 2.34 -0.64
CA GLU A 73 -13.99 1.49 -1.63
C GLU A 73 -12.90 2.29 -2.37
N PRO A 74 -11.71 1.70 -2.59
CA PRO A 74 -10.68 2.37 -3.34
C PRO A 74 -11.22 2.62 -4.75
N MET A 75 -11.13 3.87 -5.22
CA MET A 75 -11.57 4.20 -6.56
C MET A 75 -10.86 3.27 -7.56
N PRO A 76 -11.59 2.72 -8.55
CA PRO A 76 -10.97 1.88 -9.54
C PRO A 76 -9.87 2.68 -10.24
N PRO A 77 -8.72 2.04 -10.54
CA PRO A 77 -7.62 2.73 -11.19
C PRO A 77 -8.08 3.27 -12.54
N THR A 78 -7.69 4.50 -12.85
CA THR A 78 -7.96 5.11 -14.15
C THR A 78 -7.23 4.34 -15.26
N GLU A 79 -7.68 4.50 -16.52
CA GLU A 79 -6.97 3.90 -17.67
C GLU A 79 -5.49 4.30 -17.72
N ASP A 80 -5.20 5.55 -17.35
CA ASP A 80 -3.85 6.10 -17.28
C ASP A 80 -3.02 5.42 -16.17
N GLU A 81 -3.59 5.18 -14.99
CA GLU A 81 -2.92 4.45 -13.91
C GLU A 81 -2.67 2.98 -14.26
N LEU A 82 -3.64 2.33 -14.91
CA LEU A 82 -3.47 0.98 -15.45
C LEU A 82 -2.35 0.95 -16.49
N ARG A 83 -2.27 1.97 -17.36
CA ARG A 83 -1.23 2.04 -18.38
C ARG A 83 0.16 2.24 -17.79
N VAL A 84 0.30 3.14 -16.80
CA VAL A 84 1.56 3.34 -16.06
C VAL A 84 1.99 2.06 -15.37
N ARG A 85 1.08 1.38 -14.65
CA ARG A 85 1.37 0.09 -14.00
C ARG A 85 1.86 -0.94 -15.00
N LYS A 86 1.23 -1.03 -16.17
CA LYS A 86 1.62 -1.96 -17.23
C LYS A 86 3.03 -1.64 -17.75
N LEU A 87 3.30 -0.37 -18.04
CA LEU A 87 4.63 0.10 -18.50
C LEU A 87 5.73 -0.23 -17.48
N LEU A 88 5.48 0.03 -16.20
CA LEU A 88 6.46 -0.22 -15.14
C LEU A 88 6.64 -1.73 -14.85
N ALA A 89 5.56 -2.51 -14.92
CA ALA A 89 5.62 -3.96 -14.70
C ALA A 89 6.31 -4.72 -15.83
N THR A 90 6.23 -4.23 -17.07
CA THR A 90 6.87 -4.87 -18.24
C THR A 90 8.28 -4.36 -18.50
N SER A 91 8.75 -3.31 -17.82
CA SER A 91 10.05 -2.70 -18.11
C SER A 91 11.19 -3.52 -17.50
N PRO A 92 12.02 -4.21 -18.30
CA PRO A 92 13.09 -5.05 -17.79
C PRO A 92 14.31 -4.17 -17.51
N ALA A 93 14.48 -3.65 -16.29
CA ALA A 93 15.63 -2.83 -15.83
C ALA A 93 15.98 -1.56 -16.65
N VAL A 94 15.45 -1.39 -17.86
CA VAL A 94 15.70 -0.33 -18.83
C VAL A 94 14.39 0.05 -19.49
N ILE A 95 13.90 1.24 -19.15
CA ILE A 95 12.73 1.85 -19.78
C ILE A 95 13.12 2.40 -21.15
N THR A 96 12.35 2.04 -22.19
CA THR A 96 12.62 2.50 -23.55
C THR A 96 12.15 3.94 -23.75
N GLN A 97 12.74 4.64 -24.72
CA GLN A 97 12.39 6.04 -25.00
C GLN A 97 10.89 6.26 -25.33
N PRO A 98 10.20 5.37 -26.07
CA PRO A 98 8.75 5.47 -26.25
C PRO A 98 7.97 5.36 -24.94
N GLU A 99 8.37 4.46 -24.04
CA GLU A 99 7.73 4.27 -22.73
C GLU A 99 7.92 5.50 -21.83
N ILE A 100 9.10 6.13 -21.87
CA ILE A 100 9.35 7.41 -21.18
C ILE A 100 8.39 8.50 -21.69
N TRP A 101 8.27 8.67 -23.00
CA TRP A 101 7.37 9.67 -23.58
C TRP A 101 5.91 9.43 -23.20
N GLU A 102 5.49 8.17 -23.16
CA GLU A 102 4.15 7.80 -22.75
C GLU A 102 3.88 8.10 -21.27
N LEU A 103 4.83 7.78 -20.38
CA LEU A 103 4.74 8.16 -18.97
C LEU A 103 4.64 9.68 -18.82
N LEU A 104 5.51 10.45 -19.48
CA LEU A 104 5.49 11.92 -19.43
C LEU A 104 4.16 12.49 -19.94
N ARG A 105 3.58 11.90 -20.99
CA ARG A 105 2.25 12.29 -21.50
C ARG A 105 1.14 12.02 -20.49
N ILE A 106 1.18 10.87 -19.80
CA ILE A 106 0.21 10.54 -18.75
C ILE A 106 0.36 11.52 -17.57
N PHE A 107 1.58 11.79 -17.11
CA PHE A 107 1.82 12.77 -16.05
C PHE A 107 1.41 14.19 -16.45
N GLY A 108 1.65 14.60 -17.70
CA GLY A 108 1.21 15.88 -18.24
C GLY A 108 -0.30 16.05 -18.14
N ARG A 109 -1.07 15.06 -18.61
CA ARG A 109 -2.54 15.06 -18.49
C ARG A 109 -3.02 15.12 -17.04
N LYS A 110 -2.38 14.37 -16.14
CA LYS A 110 -2.71 14.38 -14.69
C LYS A 110 -2.48 15.75 -14.05
N LEU A 111 -1.48 16.50 -14.52
CA LEU A 111 -1.15 17.84 -14.03
C LEU A 111 -1.89 18.97 -14.78
N GLY A 112 -2.69 18.65 -15.80
CA GLY A 112 -3.50 19.61 -16.55
C GLY A 112 -2.76 20.31 -17.70
N TYR A 113 -1.70 19.69 -18.23
CA TYR A 113 -0.95 20.16 -19.41
C TYR A 113 -1.33 19.42 -20.70
#